data_AF-A0A507QVI2-F1
#
_entry.id   AF-A0A507QVI2-F1
#
_cell.length_a   1.000
_cell.length_b   1.000
_cell.length_c   1.000
_cell.angle_alpha   90.00
_cell.angle_beta   90.00
_cell.angle_gamma   90.00
#
_symmetry.space_group_name_H-M   'P 1'
#
loop_
_entity.id
_entity.type
_entity.pdbx_description
1 polymer ?
#
loop_
_entity_poly.entity_id
_entity_poly.type
_entity_poly.pdbx_seq_one_letter_code
_entity_poly.pdbx_strand_id
1 'polypeptide(L)'
;MDADAVFRYTHLPLEWLFNYWNLANETLIAMPLDPSIPLNEDERGNIAFNTGFIIAQSHPRTVELFDAWEDCVSGRHFDRCSKWRYEWSHEQAAFSNYMRYEYNAPNEILSLSCTEANGYPQRADQRCLGEFVRHFWLDKPLVVDAFRHAVARYTAPSLHGLFHANLGDIFVDATNTTLPLQEDEMVIV
;
A
#
# COMPACT_ATOMS: atom_id res chain seq x y z
N MET A 1 -5.38 4.88 -1.74
CA MET A 1 -4.11 4.28 -2.17
C MET A 1 -3.90 4.69 -3.60
N ASP A 2 -2.74 5.26 -3.90
CA ASP A 2 -2.40 5.71 -5.24
C ASP A 2 -2.25 4.54 -6.21
N ALA A 3 -2.43 4.83 -7.50
CA ALA A 3 -2.37 3.82 -8.57
C ALA A 3 -0.96 3.24 -8.75
N ASP A 4 0.07 3.94 -8.30
CA ASP A 4 1.48 3.55 -8.25
C ASP A 4 1.90 2.98 -6.89
N ALA A 5 0.94 2.62 -6.02
CA ALA A 5 1.18 1.88 -4.79
C ALA A 5 0.59 0.46 -4.82
N VAL A 6 1.26 -0.49 -4.14
CA VAL A 6 0.88 -1.91 -4.13
C VAL A 6 1.24 -2.60 -2.82
N PHE A 7 0.37 -3.49 -2.38
CA PHE A 7 0.68 -4.43 -1.29
C PHE A 7 1.63 -5.53 -1.78
N ARG A 8 2.76 -5.68 -1.10
CA ARG A 8 3.77 -6.71 -1.40
C ARG A 8 3.28 -8.12 -1.05
N TYR A 9 2.47 -8.23 -0.01
CA TYR A 9 1.98 -9.50 0.53
C TYR A 9 0.45 -9.54 0.48
N THR A 10 -0.11 -9.84 -0.69
CA THR A 10 -1.56 -9.83 -0.94
C THR A 10 -2.37 -10.86 -0.14
N HIS A 11 -1.70 -11.85 0.46
CA HIS A 11 -2.30 -12.86 1.32
C HIS A 11 -2.43 -12.42 2.79
N LEU A 12 -1.77 -11.32 3.20
CA LEU A 12 -1.87 -10.82 4.58
C LEU A 12 -3.20 -10.06 4.76
N PRO A 13 -4.02 -10.41 5.76
CA PRO A 13 -5.21 -9.65 6.08
C PRO A 13 -4.88 -8.23 6.53
N LEU A 14 -5.69 -7.25 6.12
CA LEU A 14 -5.50 -5.87 6.53
C LEU A 14 -5.69 -5.71 8.05
N GLU A 15 -6.57 -6.49 8.65
CA GLU A 15 -6.82 -6.49 10.10
C GLU A 15 -5.57 -6.89 10.89
N TRP A 16 -4.73 -7.77 10.33
CA TRP A 16 -3.44 -8.10 10.93
C TRP A 16 -2.50 -6.89 10.91
N LEU A 17 -2.46 -6.17 9.78
CA LEU A 17 -1.66 -4.94 9.66
C LEU A 17 -2.19 -3.83 10.59
N PHE A 18 -3.50 -3.71 10.76
CA PHE A 18 -4.09 -2.73 11.67
C PHE A 18 -3.64 -2.97 13.11
N ASN A 19 -3.67 -4.23 13.56
CA ASN A 19 -3.15 -4.61 14.88
C ASN A 19 -1.63 -4.40 14.98
N TYR A 20 -0.88 -4.78 13.95
CA TYR A 20 0.58 -4.65 13.92
C TYR A 20 1.03 -3.19 14.03
N TRP A 21 0.37 -2.29 13.31
CA TRP A 21 0.63 -0.85 13.37
C TRP A 21 -0.03 -0.14 14.57
N ASN A 22 -0.74 -0.87 15.43
CA ASN A 22 -1.42 -0.34 16.60
C ASN A 22 -2.45 0.76 16.25
N LEU A 23 -3.27 0.52 15.22
CA LEU A 23 -4.42 1.37 14.92
C LEU A 23 -5.44 1.26 16.05
N ALA A 24 -5.73 2.39 16.69
CA ALA A 24 -6.68 2.46 17.80
C ALA A 24 -8.05 2.97 17.32
N ASN A 25 -9.06 2.87 18.19
CA ASN A 25 -10.41 3.37 17.90
C ASN A 25 -10.46 4.91 17.80
N GLU A 26 -9.46 5.59 18.34
CA GLU A 26 -9.33 7.05 18.30
C GLU A 26 -8.46 7.53 17.13
N THR A 27 -7.82 6.60 16.40
CA THR A 27 -7.01 6.92 15.22
C THR A 27 -7.91 7.32 14.06
N LEU A 28 -7.94 8.61 13.76
CA LEU A 28 -8.69 9.16 12.64
C LEU A 28 -8.04 8.75 11.32
N ILE A 29 -6.71 8.86 11.25
CA ILE A 29 -5.93 8.64 10.04
C ILE A 29 -4.55 8.06 10.37
N ALA A 30 -4.14 7.04 9.62
CA ALA A 30 -2.80 6.48 9.65
C ALA A 30 -2.19 6.61 8.26
N MET A 31 -0.97 7.17 8.21
CA MET A 31 -0.23 7.39 6.98
C MET A 31 1.26 7.15 7.19
N PRO A 32 1.97 6.64 6.20
CA PRO A 32 3.40 6.50 6.27
C PRO A 32 4.10 7.85 6.20
N LEU A 33 5.28 7.93 6.82
CA LEU A 33 6.21 9.03 6.59
C LEU A 33 6.89 8.89 5.22
N ASP A 34 7.32 10.01 4.66
CA ASP A 34 8.26 10.03 3.55
C ASP A 34 9.68 9.60 3.98
N PRO A 35 10.58 9.32 3.03
CA PRO A 35 11.98 9.12 3.33
C PRO A 35 12.59 10.31 4.08
N SER A 36 13.43 10.02 5.07
CA SER A 36 14.05 11.01 5.95
C SER A 36 15.17 11.79 5.24
N ILE A 37 14.79 12.70 4.35
CA ILE A 37 15.67 13.63 3.64
C ILE A 37 15.14 15.07 3.76
N PRO A 38 16.00 16.11 3.70
CA PRO A 38 15.58 17.50 3.91
C PRO A 38 14.48 18.00 2.97
N LEU A 39 14.37 17.43 1.76
CA LEU A 39 13.32 17.78 0.81
C LEU A 39 11.91 17.37 1.30
N ASN A 40 11.84 16.38 2.19
CA ASN A 40 10.59 15.80 2.69
C ASN A 40 10.26 16.31 4.10
N GLU A 41 10.84 17.43 4.52
CA GLU A 41 10.48 18.07 5.79
C GLU A 41 9.34 19.08 5.55
N ASP A 42 8.42 19.15 6.52
CA ASP A 42 7.47 20.25 6.61
C ASP A 42 8.18 21.56 7.04
N GLU A 43 7.45 22.69 7.04
CA GLU A 43 8.02 24.00 7.39
C GLU A 43 8.53 24.08 8.85
N ARG A 44 8.24 23.07 9.68
CA ARG A 44 8.70 22.96 11.07
C ARG A 44 9.85 21.96 11.23
N GLY A 45 10.37 21.40 10.14
CA GLY A 45 11.50 20.46 10.13
C GLY A 45 11.12 19.03 10.51
N ASN A 46 9.83 18.69 10.55
CA ASN A 46 9.42 17.30 10.77
C ASN A 46 9.27 16.59 9.43
N ILE A 47 9.62 15.30 9.38
CA ILE A 47 9.37 14.50 8.18
C ILE A 47 7.86 14.52 7.86
N ALA A 48 7.56 14.79 6.59
CA ALA A 48 6.23 14.84 6.04
C ALA A 48 5.62 13.45 5.99
N PHE A 49 4.29 13.41 6.07
CA PHE A 49 3.53 12.22 5.70
C PHE A 49 3.52 12.06 4.19
N ASN A 50 3.40 10.82 3.72
CA ASN A 50 3.10 10.50 2.34
C ASN A 50 1.62 10.15 2.20
N THR A 51 0.94 10.78 1.24
CA THR A 51 -0.52 10.66 1.05
C THR A 51 -0.92 9.55 0.08
N GLY A 52 0.04 8.83 -0.51
CA GLY A 52 -0.24 7.76 -1.45
C GLY A 52 -0.82 6.49 -0.81
N PHE A 53 -0.71 6.33 0.50
CA PHE A 53 -1.38 5.26 1.25
C PHE A 53 -1.97 5.81 2.56
N ILE A 54 -3.30 5.77 2.66
CA ILE A 54 -4.06 6.32 3.78
C ILE A 54 -4.99 5.24 4.32
N ILE A 55 -4.97 5.04 5.63
CA ILE A 55 -6.01 4.32 6.36
C ILE A 55 -6.78 5.36 7.16
N ALA A 56 -8.09 5.45 6.96
CA ALA A 56 -8.94 6.43 7.66
C ALA A 56 -10.11 5.71 8.34
N GLN A 57 -10.39 6.10 9.58
CA GLN A 57 -11.49 5.56 10.34
C GLN A 57 -12.79 6.27 9.94
N SER A 58 -13.87 5.50 9.77
CA SER A 58 -15.21 6.06 9.61
C SER A 58 -15.70 6.63 10.95
N HIS A 59 -15.45 7.92 11.17
CA HIS A 59 -15.81 8.64 12.39
C HIS A 59 -16.12 10.11 12.04
N PRO A 60 -17.10 10.78 12.70
CA PRO A 60 -17.43 12.19 12.40
C PRO A 60 -16.23 13.12 12.46
N ARG A 61 -15.32 12.89 13.41
CA ARG A 61 -14.10 13.68 13.54
C ARG A 61 -13.08 13.47 12.40
N THR A 62 -13.10 12.30 11.76
CA THR A 62 -12.33 12.06 10.54
C THR A 62 -12.93 12.83 9.36
N VAL A 63 -14.26 12.96 9.32
CA VAL A 63 -14.94 13.80 8.31
C VAL A 63 -14.56 15.26 8.51
N GLU A 64 -14.59 15.77 9.75
CA GLU A 64 -14.11 17.12 10.06
C GLU A 64 -12.66 17.36 9.58
N LEU A 65 -11.78 16.37 9.78
CA LEU A 65 -10.40 16.41 9.28
C LEU A 65 -10.35 16.51 7.75
N PHE A 66 -11.14 15.71 7.03
CA PHE A 66 -11.17 15.79 5.57
C PHE A 66 -11.76 17.10 5.06
N ASP A 67 -12.79 17.65 5.73
CA ASP A 67 -13.37 18.95 5.38
C ASP A 67 -12.35 20.07 5.57
N ALA A 68 -11.60 20.06 6.67
CA ALA A 68 -10.53 21.03 6.92
C ALA A 68 -9.39 20.89 5.89
N TRP A 69 -9.06 19.65 5.51
CA TRP A 69 -8.03 19.36 4.52
C TRP A 69 -8.43 19.80 3.11
N GLU A 70 -9.68 19.58 2.71
CA GLU A 70 -10.24 20.09 1.47
C GLU A 70 -10.27 21.63 1.47
N ASP A 71 -10.73 22.26 2.57
CA ASP A 71 -10.82 23.72 2.65
C ASP A 71 -9.44 24.42 2.63
N CYS A 72 -8.35 23.71 2.89
CA CYS A 72 -6.99 24.24 2.81
C CYS A 72 -6.73 25.03 1.53
N VAL A 73 -7.20 24.54 0.37
CA VAL A 73 -6.97 25.22 -0.92
C VAL A 73 -7.72 26.55 -1.05
N SER A 74 -8.76 26.77 -0.22
CA SER A 74 -9.48 28.04 -0.16
C SER A 74 -8.72 29.10 0.63
N GLY A 75 -7.87 28.68 1.58
CA GLY A 75 -7.16 29.56 2.50
C GLY A 75 -8.06 30.28 3.51
N ARG A 76 -9.31 29.83 3.69
CA ARG A 76 -10.26 30.44 4.65
C ARG A 76 -10.02 29.95 6.07
N HIS A 77 -9.82 28.65 6.25
CA HIS A 77 -9.59 28.06 7.57
C HIS A 77 -8.11 28.20 8.02
N PHE A 78 -7.18 28.00 7.10
CA PHE A 78 -5.74 28.07 7.38
C PHE A 78 -5.04 29.13 6.51
N ASP A 79 -4.48 30.14 7.16
CA ASP A 79 -3.68 31.16 6.49
C ASP A 79 -2.52 30.52 5.71
N ARG A 80 -2.39 30.93 4.44
CA ARG A 80 -1.35 30.47 3.49
C ARG A 80 -1.41 29.00 3.06
N CYS A 81 -2.40 28.22 3.51
CA CYS A 81 -2.56 26.83 3.09
C CYS A 81 -2.84 26.71 1.59
N SER A 82 -3.52 27.72 1.02
CA SER A 82 -3.91 27.77 -0.39
C SER A 82 -2.75 27.72 -1.38
N LYS A 83 -1.51 28.02 -0.96
CA LYS A 83 -0.33 27.92 -1.81
C LYS A 83 -0.08 26.48 -2.29
N TRP A 84 -0.42 25.47 -1.49
CA TRP A 84 -0.25 24.06 -1.85
C TRP A 84 -1.16 23.60 -2.98
N ARG A 85 -2.14 24.42 -3.37
CA ARG A 85 -2.85 24.23 -4.66
C ARG A 85 -1.89 24.26 -5.86
N TYR A 86 -0.80 25.02 -5.77
CA TYR A 86 0.13 25.28 -6.87
C TYR A 86 1.54 24.79 -6.59
N GLU A 87 1.93 24.74 -5.31
CA GLU A 87 3.25 24.31 -4.88
C GLU A 87 3.27 22.81 -4.59
N TRP A 88 4.34 22.13 -5.02
CA TRP A 88 4.63 20.76 -4.63
C TRP A 88 4.94 20.68 -3.12
N SER A 89 4.50 19.68 -2.37
CA SER A 89 3.84 18.43 -2.77
C SER A 89 2.31 18.41 -2.60
N HIS A 90 1.65 19.54 -2.77
CA HIS A 90 0.19 19.64 -2.77
C HIS A 90 -0.50 19.18 -1.48
N GLU A 91 -1.47 18.26 -1.56
CA GLU A 91 -2.27 17.79 -0.43
C GLU A 91 -1.38 17.17 0.66
N GLN A 92 -0.29 16.53 0.26
CA GLN A 92 0.72 15.98 1.15
C GLN A 92 1.37 17.06 2.03
N ALA A 93 1.79 18.15 1.38
CA ALA A 93 2.38 19.30 2.07
C ALA A 93 1.35 20.02 2.94
N ALA A 94 0.10 20.14 2.48
CA ALA A 94 -1.00 20.69 3.27
C ALA A 94 -1.26 19.88 4.55
N PHE A 95 -1.33 18.55 4.44
CA PHE A 95 -1.52 17.69 5.60
C PHE A 95 -0.38 17.84 6.61
N SER A 96 0.85 17.77 6.11
CA SER A 96 2.06 17.82 6.94
C SER A 96 2.31 19.20 7.56
N ASN A 97 1.82 20.29 6.97
CA ASN A 97 2.02 21.63 7.53
C ASN A 97 0.87 22.12 8.41
N TYR A 98 -0.33 21.56 8.26
CA TYR A 98 -1.53 22.05 8.96
C TYR A 98 -2.28 20.95 9.69
N MET A 99 -2.81 19.94 8.99
CA MET A 99 -3.68 18.92 9.60
C MET A 99 -3.02 18.19 10.75
N ARG A 100 -1.73 17.85 10.63
CA ARG A 100 -0.99 17.17 11.71
C ARG A 100 -0.90 17.96 13.01
N TYR A 101 -1.06 19.27 12.94
CA TYR A 101 -0.94 20.17 14.09
C TYR A 101 -2.30 20.58 14.64
N GLU A 102 -3.33 20.60 13.80
CA GLU A 102 -4.73 20.83 14.21
C GLU A 102 -5.30 19.60 14.93
N TYR A 103 -5.11 18.41 14.37
CA TYR A 103 -5.60 17.14 14.91
C TYR A 103 -4.50 16.45 15.73
N ASN A 104 -4.25 16.99 16.92
CA ASN A 104 -3.11 16.63 17.76
C ASN A 104 -3.49 15.91 19.05
N ALA A 105 -4.75 15.47 19.22
CA ALA A 105 -5.10 14.67 20.37
C ALA A 105 -4.37 13.31 20.31
N PRO A 106 -4.11 12.67 21.46
CA PRO A 106 -3.33 11.44 21.49
C PRO A 106 -3.89 10.39 20.52
N ASN A 107 -3.02 9.87 19.66
CA ASN A 107 -3.30 8.81 18.68
C ASN A 107 -4.28 9.17 17.54
N GLU A 108 -4.71 10.43 17.37
CA GLU A 108 -5.58 10.82 16.24
C GLU A 108 -4.90 10.64 14.88
N ILE A 109 -3.62 10.96 14.82
CA ILE A 109 -2.78 10.79 13.63
C ILE A 109 -1.67 9.80 13.98
N LEU A 110 -1.65 8.70 13.23
CA LEU A 110 -0.65 7.64 13.40
C LEU A 110 0.35 7.66 12.25
N SER A 111 1.63 7.83 12.58
CA SER A 111 2.73 7.70 11.62
C SER A 111 3.16 6.26 11.45
N LEU A 112 3.01 5.74 10.22
CA LEU A 112 3.55 4.45 9.82
C LEU A 112 5.00 4.62 9.35
N SER A 113 5.82 3.58 9.51
CA SER A 113 7.19 3.64 9.03
C SER A 113 7.23 3.68 7.49
N CYS A 114 8.07 4.53 6.91
CA CYS A 114 8.32 4.52 5.46
C CYS A 114 8.88 3.16 5.00
N THR A 115 9.65 2.47 5.86
CA THR A 115 10.25 1.17 5.57
C THR A 115 9.20 0.10 5.34
N GLU A 116 7.98 0.33 5.84
CA GLU A 116 6.88 -0.62 5.83
C GLU A 116 5.79 -0.23 4.85
N ALA A 117 5.40 1.05 4.83
CA ALA A 117 4.16 1.48 4.21
C ALA A 117 4.32 2.55 3.10
N ASN A 118 5.54 2.97 2.78
CA ASN A 118 5.82 3.92 1.68
C ASN A 118 7.19 3.63 1.06
N GLY A 119 7.40 2.41 0.60
CA GLY A 119 8.72 2.01 0.12
C GLY A 119 8.91 2.08 -1.38
N TYR A 120 10.06 2.58 -1.83
CA TYR A 120 10.46 2.52 -3.23
C TYR A 120 11.79 1.77 -3.34
N PRO A 121 11.78 0.45 -3.63
CA PRO A 121 12.98 -0.38 -3.67
C PRO A 121 14.11 0.12 -4.58
N GLN A 122 13.80 0.87 -5.65
CA GLN A 122 14.79 1.43 -6.58
C GLN A 122 15.56 2.63 -5.97
N ARG A 123 15.10 3.14 -4.82
CA ARG A 123 15.77 4.15 -3.99
C ARG A 123 16.18 3.54 -2.63
N ALA A 124 16.81 2.37 -2.68
CA ALA A 124 17.25 1.65 -1.47
C ALA A 124 18.22 2.46 -0.58
N ASP A 125 18.92 3.44 -1.17
CA ASP A 125 19.75 4.41 -0.46
C ASP A 125 18.97 5.22 0.59
N GLN A 126 17.67 5.43 0.35
CA GLN A 126 16.76 6.14 1.25
C GLN A 126 16.17 5.25 2.35
N ARG A 127 16.53 3.95 2.39
CA ARG A 127 16.14 2.94 3.39
C ARG A 127 14.64 2.67 3.52
N CYS A 128 13.77 3.30 2.74
CA CYS A 128 12.33 3.00 2.69
C CYS A 128 12.05 1.91 1.64
N LEU A 129 12.08 0.63 2.05
CA LEU A 129 11.99 -0.51 1.12
C LEU A 129 10.55 -1.01 0.87
N GLY A 130 9.62 -0.74 1.79
CA GLY A 130 8.21 -1.11 1.63
C GLY A 130 8.01 -2.59 1.90
N GLU A 131 8.09 -2.95 3.17
CA GLU A 131 7.86 -4.32 3.61
C GLU A 131 6.43 -4.77 3.35
N PHE A 132 5.44 -3.90 3.55
CA PHE A 132 4.03 -4.21 3.32
C PHE A 132 3.46 -3.47 2.11
N VAL A 133 3.73 -2.17 1.99
CA VAL A 133 3.28 -1.32 0.88
C VAL A 133 4.48 -0.72 0.17
N ARG A 134 4.52 -0.88 -1.14
CA ARG A 134 5.50 -0.24 -2.02
C ARG A 134 4.80 0.84 -2.83
N HIS A 135 5.46 1.98 -2.99
CA HIS A 135 4.94 3.15 -3.68
C HIS A 135 6.01 3.65 -4.65
N PHE A 136 5.70 3.65 -5.95
CA PHE A 136 6.65 3.89 -7.04
C PHE A 136 6.56 5.32 -7.56
N TRP A 137 6.76 6.30 -6.67
CA TRP A 137 6.51 7.73 -6.92
C TRP A 137 7.33 8.36 -8.07
N LEU A 138 8.44 7.76 -8.52
CA LEU A 138 9.18 8.22 -9.73
C LEU A 138 8.90 7.37 -10.97
N ASP A 139 8.86 6.05 -10.84
CA ASP A 139 8.74 5.11 -11.95
C ASP A 139 7.46 4.27 -11.82
N LYS A 140 6.34 4.95 -12.08
CA LYS A 140 4.98 4.45 -11.89
C LYS A 140 4.72 3.09 -12.57
N PRO A 141 5.20 2.82 -13.79
CA PRO A 141 5.02 1.51 -14.43
C PRO A 141 5.50 0.30 -13.62
N LEU A 142 6.48 0.47 -12.72
CA LEU A 142 7.00 -0.62 -11.89
C LEU A 142 5.94 -1.24 -10.95
N VAL A 143 4.86 -0.51 -10.66
CA VAL A 143 3.75 -1.03 -9.85
C VAL A 143 3.13 -2.27 -10.48
N VAL A 144 3.06 -2.33 -11.82
CA VAL A 144 2.47 -3.46 -12.55
C VAL A 144 3.31 -4.71 -12.36
N ASP A 145 4.63 -4.58 -12.49
CA ASP A 145 5.53 -5.71 -12.29
C ASP A 145 5.61 -6.12 -10.82
N ALA A 146 5.57 -5.17 -9.89
CA ALA A 146 5.50 -5.47 -8.48
C ALA A 146 4.21 -6.23 -8.11
N PHE A 147 3.07 -5.83 -8.67
CA PHE A 147 1.80 -6.53 -8.48
C PHE A 147 1.83 -7.95 -9.06
N ARG A 148 2.32 -8.11 -10.30
CA ARG A 148 2.49 -9.43 -10.93
C ARG A 148 3.34 -10.36 -10.07
N HIS A 149 4.46 -9.86 -9.54
CA HIS A 149 5.31 -10.64 -8.63
C HIS A 149 4.60 -10.98 -7.32
N ALA A 150 3.87 -10.03 -6.72
CA ALA A 150 3.13 -10.27 -5.48
C ALA A 150 2.10 -11.38 -5.65
N VAL A 151 1.31 -11.36 -6.74
CA VAL A 151 0.34 -12.41 -7.06
C VAL A 151 1.04 -13.74 -7.33
N ALA A 152 2.00 -13.76 -8.27
CA ALA A 152 2.67 -14.99 -8.70
C ALA A 152 3.40 -15.71 -7.55
N ARG A 153 3.98 -14.96 -6.61
CA ARG A 153 4.67 -15.52 -5.43
C ARG A 153 3.76 -16.43 -4.59
N TYR A 154 2.47 -16.16 -4.54
CA TYR A 154 1.53 -16.95 -3.73
C TYR A 154 0.69 -17.89 -4.57
N THR A 155 0.23 -17.47 -5.75
CA THR A 155 -0.64 -18.30 -6.59
C THR A 155 0.13 -19.43 -7.26
N ALA A 156 1.35 -19.20 -7.76
CA ALA A 156 2.08 -20.21 -8.50
C ALA A 156 2.47 -21.42 -7.65
N PRO A 157 3.03 -21.26 -6.42
CA PRO A 157 3.31 -22.41 -5.56
C PRO A 157 2.05 -23.16 -5.12
N SER A 158 0.95 -22.45 -4.82
CA SER A 158 -0.32 -23.08 -4.47
C SER A 158 -0.90 -23.90 -5.62
N LEU A 159 -0.91 -23.34 -6.83
CA LEU A 159 -1.36 -24.06 -8.03
C LEU A 159 -0.49 -25.29 -8.31
N HIS A 160 0.84 -25.15 -8.20
CA HIS A 160 1.77 -26.25 -8.38
C HIS A 160 1.57 -27.35 -7.33
N GLY A 161 1.36 -26.98 -6.06
CA GLY A 161 1.06 -27.93 -4.99
C GLY A 161 -0.26 -28.67 -5.22
N LEU A 162 -1.31 -27.97 -5.64
CA LEU A 162 -2.59 -28.58 -6.00
C LEU A 162 -2.44 -29.54 -7.18
N PHE A 163 -1.71 -29.14 -8.21
CA PHE A 163 -1.42 -30.01 -9.36
C PHE A 163 -0.70 -31.29 -8.92
N HIS A 164 0.32 -31.20 -8.08
CA HIS A 164 1.05 -32.37 -7.57
C HIS A 164 0.21 -33.29 -6.68
N ALA A 165 -0.64 -32.70 -5.83
CA ALA A 165 -1.52 -33.46 -4.95
C ALA A 165 -2.60 -34.25 -5.70
N ASN A 166 -2.98 -33.79 -6.90
CA ASN A 166 -4.02 -34.40 -7.72
C ASN A 166 -3.45 -35.07 -8.99
N LEU A 167 -2.16 -35.46 -8.99
CA LEU A 167 -1.56 -36.10 -10.17
C LEU A 167 -2.32 -37.34 -10.60
N GLY A 168 -2.82 -38.14 -9.66
CA GLY A 168 -3.67 -39.30 -9.97
C GLY A 168 -4.90 -38.89 -10.76
N ASP A 169 -5.64 -37.87 -10.33
CA ASP A 169 -6.89 -37.46 -11.00
C ASP A 169 -6.66 -36.66 -12.31
N ILE A 170 -5.47 -36.09 -12.50
CA ILE A 170 -5.16 -35.18 -13.61
C ILE A 170 -4.38 -35.88 -14.72
N PHE A 171 -3.51 -36.84 -14.38
CA PHE A 171 -2.73 -37.60 -15.34
C PHE A 171 -3.36 -38.94 -15.62
N VAL A 172 -3.00 -39.44 -16.79
CA VAL A 172 -3.40 -40.73 -17.27
C VAL A 172 -2.13 -41.49 -17.62
N ASP A 173 -1.93 -42.67 -17.04
CA ASP A 173 -0.79 -43.54 -17.37
C ASP A 173 -1.01 -44.25 -18.71
N ALA A 174 -0.60 -43.57 -19.77
CA ALA A 174 -0.66 -44.02 -21.15
C ALA A 174 0.55 -44.87 -21.58
N THR A 175 1.42 -45.32 -20.66
CA THR A 175 2.70 -45.97 -20.98
C THR A 175 2.56 -47.18 -21.93
N ASN A 176 1.42 -47.88 -21.86
CA ASN A 176 1.14 -49.06 -22.69
C ASN A 176 0.14 -48.79 -23.84
N THR A 177 -0.13 -47.53 -24.17
CA THR A 177 -1.06 -47.13 -25.24
C THR A 177 -0.33 -46.54 -26.44
N THR A 178 -0.97 -46.53 -27.61
CA THR A 178 -0.41 -45.93 -28.82
C THR A 178 -1.01 -44.54 -29.02
N LEU A 179 -0.20 -43.48 -28.92
CA LEU A 179 -0.70 -42.10 -29.09
C LEU A 179 -1.07 -41.80 -30.56
N PRO A 180 -2.11 -40.97 -30.81
CA PRO A 180 -3.00 -40.33 -29.83
C PRO A 180 -4.01 -41.31 -29.23
N LEU A 181 -4.34 -41.11 -27.95
CA LEU A 181 -5.41 -41.86 -27.27
C LEU A 181 -6.72 -41.72 -28.06
N GLN A 182 -7.41 -42.83 -28.29
CA GLN A 182 -8.73 -42.80 -28.91
C GLN A 182 -9.81 -42.41 -27.89
N GLU A 183 -10.91 -41.81 -28.37
CA GLU A 183 -12.11 -41.62 -27.54
C GLU A 183 -12.52 -42.97 -26.93
N ASP A 184 -12.77 -43.01 -25.62
CA ASP A 184 -13.13 -44.20 -24.83
C ASP A 184 -12.05 -45.27 -24.60
N GLU A 185 -10.77 -45.00 -24.93
CA GLU A 185 -9.68 -45.89 -24.56
C GLU A 185 -9.50 -45.89 -23.03
N MET A 186 -9.68 -47.06 -22.38
CA MET A 186 -9.53 -47.17 -20.93
C MET A 186 -8.05 -47.10 -20.56
N VAL A 187 -7.71 -46.12 -19.74
CA VAL A 187 -6.34 -45.87 -19.32
C VAL A 187 -6.30 -45.82 -17.79
N ILE A 188 -5.19 -46.27 -17.20
CA ILE A 188 -5.07 -46.31 -15.74
C ILE A 188 -4.85 -44.87 -15.25
N VAL A 189 -5.71 -44.44 -14.34
CA VAL A 189 -5.65 -43.17 -13.61
C VAL A 189 -4.82 -43.41 -12.35
#